data_AF-A0A350ADW5-F1
#
_entry.id   AF-A0A350ADW5-F1
#
_cell.length_a   1.000
_cell.length_b   1.000
_cell.length_c   1.000
_cell.angle_alpha   90.00
_cell.angle_beta   90.00
_cell.angle_gamma   90.00
#
_symmetry.space_group_name_H-M   'P 1'
#
loop_
_entity.id
_entity.type
_entity.pdbx_description
1 polymer ?
#
loop_
_entity_poly.entity_id
_entity_poly.type
_entity_poly.pdbx_seq_one_letter_code
_entity_poly.pdbx_strand_id
1 'polypeptide(L)'
;MTPAARYQAAIEVFDTILAGQPSEKALTNWARSHRFAGSKDRAAVRDIVFDGLRRRDSAMAAGGAKTGRGLVMGLLRLDGLDLASVFSGEGHAPLPLSSDELTTPLLTEELLDIPGWLEEAFTRSLGAAAPAAIAALRHRAPITLRVNSARISRAAAQALLAEAGIATEINPLSETALTVIEGARAVSAHSAYLDGLIELQDASSQAVIDALPLPDAGRVLDFCAGGGGKSLAMAARSKARFFAHD
;
A
#
# COMPACT_ATOMS: atom_id res chain seq x y z
N MET A 1 -10.34 18.81 -4.34
CA MET A 1 -9.09 19.52 -4.69
C MET A 1 -8.75 19.23 -6.15
N THR A 2 -8.09 20.16 -6.85
CA THR A 2 -7.52 19.88 -8.18
C THR A 2 -6.36 18.87 -8.07
N PRO A 3 -6.00 18.17 -9.16
CA PRO A 3 -4.83 17.29 -9.17
C PRO A 3 -3.55 17.98 -8.69
N ALA A 4 -3.23 19.16 -9.23
CA ALA A 4 -2.05 19.94 -8.81
C ALA A 4 -2.06 20.30 -7.32
N ALA A 5 -3.22 20.65 -6.74
CA ALA A 5 -3.31 20.97 -5.32
C ALA A 5 -3.08 19.75 -4.41
N ARG A 6 -3.33 18.54 -4.90
CA ARG A 6 -3.01 17.30 -4.15
C ARG A 6 -1.49 17.08 -4.09
N TYR A 7 -0.76 17.45 -5.15
CA TYR A 7 0.70 17.44 -5.11
C TYR A 7 1.26 18.50 -4.15
N GLN A 8 0.68 19.71 -4.11
CA GLN A 8 1.06 20.70 -3.10
C GLN A 8 0.86 20.17 -1.67
N ALA A 9 -0.28 19.55 -1.39
CA ALA A 9 -0.52 18.90 -0.11
C ALA A 9 0.49 17.77 0.20
N ALA A 10 0.86 16.98 -0.82
CA ALA A 10 1.88 15.94 -0.64
C ALA A 10 3.26 16.53 -0.32
N ILE A 11 3.64 17.66 -0.93
CA ILE A 11 4.88 18.39 -0.60
C ILE A 11 4.93 18.71 0.89
N GLU A 12 3.87 19.32 1.44
CA GLU A 12 3.80 19.69 2.86
C GLU A 12 3.87 18.47 3.79
N VAL A 13 3.20 17.38 3.42
CA VAL A 13 3.25 16.12 4.17
C VAL A 13 4.65 15.53 4.13
N PHE A 14 5.31 15.51 2.97
CA PHE A 14 6.68 15.03 2.85
C PHE A 14 7.63 15.86 3.69
N ASP A 15 7.58 17.19 3.65
CA ASP A 15 8.45 18.04 4.46
C ASP A 15 8.30 17.73 5.97
N THR A 16 7.07 17.49 6.41
CA THR A 16 6.79 17.06 7.79
C THR A 16 7.40 15.69 8.12
N ILE A 17 7.36 14.74 7.17
CA ILE A 17 7.97 13.42 7.32
C ILE A 17 9.50 13.50 7.34
N LEU A 18 10.08 14.32 6.47
CA LEU A 18 11.53 14.55 6.40
C LEU A 18 12.06 15.26 7.64
N ALA A 19 11.23 16.06 8.30
CA ALA A 19 11.51 16.62 9.63
C ALA A 19 11.42 15.58 10.78
N GLY A 20 11.09 14.32 10.49
CA GLY A 20 11.12 13.20 11.44
C GLY A 20 9.75 12.73 11.93
N GLN A 21 8.64 13.29 11.42
CA GLN A 21 7.31 12.81 11.83
C GLN A 21 6.96 11.48 11.14
N PRO A 22 6.39 10.49 11.84
CA PRO A 22 5.88 9.27 11.21
C PRO A 22 4.83 9.56 10.14
N SER A 23 4.88 8.83 9.02
CA SER A 23 4.05 9.08 7.83
C SER A 23 2.55 9.06 8.10
N GLU A 24 2.05 8.05 8.83
CA GLU A 24 0.64 7.94 9.21
C GLU A 24 0.18 9.12 10.07
N LYS A 25 1.04 9.57 10.99
CA LYS A 25 0.77 10.74 11.84
C LYS A 25 0.76 12.02 11.01
N ALA A 26 1.68 12.18 10.06
CA ALA A 26 1.71 13.33 9.14
C ALA A 26 0.47 13.43 8.27
N LEU A 27 0.06 12.33 7.65
CA LEU A 27 -1.17 12.26 6.86
C LEU A 27 -2.41 12.56 7.72
N THR A 28 -2.48 11.99 8.93
CA THR A 28 -3.60 12.22 9.86
C THR A 28 -3.68 13.68 10.32
N ASN A 29 -2.55 14.27 10.69
CA ASN A 29 -2.48 15.66 11.13
C ASN A 29 -2.84 16.61 9.99
N TRP A 30 -2.29 16.39 8.79
CA TRP A 30 -2.65 17.15 7.59
C TRP A 30 -4.15 17.05 7.28
N ALA A 31 -4.73 15.84 7.32
CA ALA A 31 -6.16 15.65 7.07
C ALA A 31 -7.05 16.37 8.10
N ARG A 32 -6.61 16.48 9.36
CA ARG A 32 -7.33 17.20 10.42
C ARG A 32 -7.26 18.72 10.25
N SER A 33 -6.11 19.25 9.82
CA SER A 33 -5.94 20.68 9.56
C SER A 33 -6.60 21.13 8.25
N HIS A 34 -6.82 20.22 7.29
CA HIS A 34 -7.41 20.51 5.98
C HIS A 34 -8.83 19.94 5.84
N ARG A 35 -9.77 20.47 6.63
CA ARG A 35 -11.16 19.97 6.71
C ARG A 35 -11.93 20.03 5.38
N PHE A 36 -11.49 20.86 4.44
CA PHE A 36 -12.07 20.96 3.09
C PHE A 36 -11.72 19.75 2.20
N ALA A 37 -10.64 19.03 2.49
CA ALA A 37 -10.22 17.87 1.70
C ALA A 37 -11.16 16.69 1.97
N GLY A 38 -11.96 16.28 0.98
CA GLY A 38 -12.87 15.15 1.09
C GLY A 38 -12.15 13.80 1.13
N SER A 39 -12.91 12.69 1.30
CA SER A 39 -12.34 11.33 1.34
C SER A 39 -11.50 10.98 0.11
N LYS A 40 -11.97 11.37 -1.09
CA LYS A 40 -11.25 11.16 -2.35
C LYS A 40 -9.93 11.94 -2.42
N ASP A 41 -9.92 13.18 -1.91
CA ASP A 41 -8.72 14.01 -1.88
C ASP A 41 -7.69 13.46 -0.89
N ARG A 42 -8.14 13.09 0.32
CA ARG A 42 -7.28 12.47 1.33
C ARG A 42 -6.66 11.15 0.86
N ALA A 43 -7.44 10.33 0.17
CA ALA A 43 -6.94 9.10 -0.44
C ALA A 43 -5.88 9.38 -1.52
N ALA A 44 -6.13 10.34 -2.40
CA ALA A 44 -5.17 10.69 -3.45
C ALA A 44 -3.85 11.26 -2.90
N VAL A 45 -3.90 12.13 -1.88
CA VAL A 45 -2.69 12.63 -1.21
C VAL A 45 -1.95 11.49 -0.52
N ARG A 46 -2.66 10.59 0.16
CA ARG A 46 -2.07 9.39 0.77
C ARG A 46 -1.35 8.52 -0.25
N ASP A 47 -1.96 8.29 -1.42
CA ASP A 47 -1.37 7.48 -2.48
C ASP A 47 -0.06 8.13 -2.99
N ILE A 48 -0.08 9.43 -3.32
CA ILE A 48 1.14 10.18 -3.72
C ILE A 48 2.24 10.05 -2.66
N VAL A 49 1.88 10.23 -1.38
CA VAL A 49 2.85 10.17 -0.27
C VAL A 49 3.47 8.79 -0.16
N PHE A 50 2.68 7.71 -0.17
CA PHE A 50 3.24 6.37 -0.08
C PHE A 50 4.00 5.94 -1.33
N ASP A 51 3.59 6.38 -2.53
CA ASP A 51 4.33 6.14 -3.76
C ASP A 51 5.70 6.85 -3.75
N GLY A 52 5.77 8.03 -3.13
CA GLY A 52 7.01 8.72 -2.82
C GLY A 52 7.88 8.01 -1.81
N LEU A 53 7.33 7.55 -0.70
CA LEU A 53 8.12 6.90 0.34
C LEU A 53 8.69 5.55 -0.11
N ARG A 54 7.99 4.81 -0.99
CA ARG A 54 8.51 3.56 -1.58
C ARG A 54 9.66 3.79 -2.57
N ARG A 55 9.76 5.00 -3.12
CA ARG A 55 10.74 5.39 -4.14
C ARG A 55 11.57 6.59 -3.68
N ARG A 56 11.77 6.72 -2.36
CA ARG A 56 12.16 7.99 -1.73
C ARG A 56 13.50 8.50 -2.24
N ASP A 57 14.51 7.64 -2.26
CA ASP A 57 15.87 8.05 -2.56
C ASP A 57 16.00 8.30 -4.08
N SER A 58 15.39 7.44 -4.89
CA SER A 58 15.23 7.64 -6.34
C SER A 58 14.52 8.95 -6.68
N ALA A 59 13.40 9.24 -6.02
CA ALA A 59 12.62 10.45 -6.26
C ALA A 59 13.38 11.70 -5.78
N MET A 60 14.06 11.68 -4.64
CA MET A 60 14.90 12.81 -4.24
C MET A 60 16.04 13.07 -5.23
N ALA A 61 16.69 12.02 -5.72
CA ALA A 61 17.76 12.14 -6.69
C ALA A 61 17.25 12.69 -8.03
N ALA A 62 16.15 12.14 -8.54
CA ALA A 62 15.53 12.61 -9.78
C ALA A 62 14.93 14.02 -9.66
N GLY A 63 14.51 14.41 -8.45
CA GLY A 63 14.01 15.74 -8.13
C GLY A 63 15.09 16.79 -7.84
N GLY A 64 16.34 16.35 -7.59
CA GLY A 64 17.47 17.23 -7.33
C GLY A 64 17.53 17.84 -5.92
N ALA A 65 16.59 17.50 -5.02
CA ALA A 65 16.53 18.06 -3.68
C ALA A 65 15.94 17.09 -2.65
N LYS A 66 16.48 17.12 -1.43
CA LYS A 66 15.96 16.36 -0.27
C LYS A 66 14.85 17.12 0.44
N THR A 67 13.82 17.48 -0.31
CA THR A 67 12.63 18.22 0.17
C THR A 67 11.37 17.54 -0.35
N GLY A 68 10.20 17.90 0.20
CA GLY A 68 8.92 17.44 -0.31
C GLY A 68 8.69 17.84 -1.77
N ARG A 69 9.13 19.04 -2.16
CA ARG A 69 9.10 19.51 -3.55
C ARG A 69 9.98 18.65 -4.45
N GLY A 70 11.22 18.37 -4.03
CA GLY A 70 12.12 17.48 -4.75
C GLY A 70 11.53 16.08 -4.91
N LEU A 71 10.95 15.50 -3.85
CA LEU A 71 10.26 14.21 -3.92
C LEU A 71 9.13 14.20 -4.95
N VAL A 72 8.26 15.21 -4.95
CA VAL A 72 7.16 15.30 -5.93
C VAL A 72 7.68 15.46 -7.35
N MET A 73 8.67 16.33 -7.58
CA MET A 73 9.29 16.50 -8.90
C MET A 73 9.90 15.20 -9.41
N GLY A 74 10.65 14.50 -8.55
CA GLY A 74 11.27 13.24 -8.92
C GLY A 74 10.27 12.14 -9.20
N LEU A 75 9.19 12.03 -8.40
CA LEU A 75 8.11 11.09 -8.67
C LEU A 75 7.49 11.32 -10.06
N LEU A 76 7.14 12.57 -10.37
CA LEU A 76 6.56 12.92 -11.66
C LEU A 76 7.51 12.59 -12.81
N ARG A 77 8.81 12.87 -12.66
CA ARG A 77 9.84 12.50 -13.66
C ARG A 77 9.95 10.99 -13.85
N LEU A 78 10.01 10.23 -12.76
CA LEU A 78 10.10 8.76 -12.80
C LEU A 78 8.85 8.14 -13.44
N ASP A 79 7.69 8.78 -13.27
CA ASP A 79 6.42 8.36 -13.87
C ASP A 79 6.21 8.92 -15.31
N GLY A 80 7.17 9.69 -15.84
CA GLY A 80 7.09 10.29 -17.18
C GLY A 80 6.01 11.38 -17.32
N LEU A 81 5.61 11.99 -16.20
CA LEU A 81 4.57 13.01 -16.13
C LEU A 81 5.16 14.42 -16.29
N ASP A 82 4.41 15.29 -16.98
CA ASP A 82 4.81 16.68 -17.19
C ASP A 82 4.75 17.49 -15.90
N LEU A 83 5.90 18.04 -15.49
CA LEU A 83 6.01 18.89 -14.32
C LEU A 83 5.21 20.19 -14.48
N ALA A 84 5.14 20.78 -15.67
CA ALA A 84 4.45 22.06 -15.87
C ALA A 84 2.95 21.96 -15.59
N SER A 85 2.34 20.79 -15.84
CA SER A 85 0.95 20.50 -15.49
C SER A 85 0.65 20.53 -13.98
N VAL A 86 1.68 20.36 -13.14
CA VAL A 86 1.56 20.35 -11.67
C VAL A 86 2.08 21.66 -11.09
N PHE A 87 3.25 22.12 -11.50
CA PHE A 87 3.95 23.30 -11.00
C PHE A 87 3.53 24.56 -11.78
N SER A 88 2.24 24.89 -11.76
CA SER A 88 1.72 26.07 -12.47
C SER A 88 1.60 27.32 -11.60
N GLY A 89 1.59 27.17 -10.27
CA GLY A 89 1.26 28.24 -9.32
C GLY A 89 -0.20 28.68 -9.34
N GLU A 90 -1.06 28.08 -10.16
CA GLU A 90 -2.47 28.45 -10.26
C GLU A 90 -3.29 27.89 -9.08
N GLY A 91 -4.05 28.78 -8.44
CA GLY A 91 -4.91 28.42 -7.30
C GLY A 91 -4.09 27.88 -6.11
N HIS A 92 -4.19 26.57 -5.87
CA HIS A 92 -3.44 25.87 -4.81
C HIS A 92 -2.37 24.92 -5.37
N ALA A 93 -2.00 25.08 -6.64
CA ALA A 93 -0.89 24.33 -7.24
C ALA A 93 0.46 24.79 -6.66
N PRO A 94 1.48 23.92 -6.63
CA PRO A 94 2.85 24.31 -6.32
C PRO A 94 3.35 25.45 -7.21
N LEU A 95 4.23 26.28 -6.66
CA LEU A 95 4.86 27.39 -7.38
C LEU A 95 5.56 26.90 -8.66
N PRO A 96 5.62 27.76 -9.71
CA PRO A 96 6.31 27.45 -10.96
C PRO A 96 7.75 26.98 -10.78
N LEU A 97 8.21 26.17 -11.73
CA LEU A 97 9.58 25.67 -11.74
C LEU A 97 10.58 26.82 -11.94
N SER A 98 11.68 26.79 -11.20
CA SER A 98 12.84 27.65 -11.48
C SER A 98 13.61 27.14 -12.71
N SER A 99 14.52 27.97 -13.24
CA SER A 99 15.43 27.56 -14.33
C SER A 99 16.25 26.32 -13.98
N ASP A 100 16.70 26.22 -12.72
CA ASP A 100 17.52 25.13 -12.25
C ASP A 100 16.70 23.84 -12.13
N GLU A 101 15.44 23.97 -11.70
CA GLU A 101 14.49 22.87 -11.56
C GLU A 101 14.06 22.27 -12.90
N LEU A 102 14.17 23.01 -14.01
CA LEU A 102 13.88 22.49 -15.35
C LEU A 102 14.93 21.48 -15.82
N THR A 103 16.14 21.53 -15.27
CA THR A 103 17.19 20.56 -15.61
C THR A 103 16.91 19.23 -14.92
N THR A 104 16.97 18.13 -15.67
CA THR A 104 16.86 16.78 -15.10
C THR A 104 18.21 16.35 -14.57
N PRO A 105 18.36 16.06 -13.27
CA PRO A 105 19.60 15.52 -12.72
C PRO A 105 19.99 14.22 -13.43
N LEU A 106 21.28 14.06 -13.72
CA LEU A 106 21.82 12.79 -14.18
C LEU A 106 21.90 11.84 -12.98
N LEU A 107 21.13 10.75 -13.03
CA LEU A 107 21.27 9.65 -12.08
C LEU A 107 22.48 8.81 -12.50
N THR A 108 23.51 8.78 -11.66
CA THR A 108 24.75 8.03 -11.94
C THR A 108 24.70 6.60 -11.45
N GLU A 109 23.78 6.29 -10.54
CA GLU A 109 23.64 4.97 -9.90
C GLU A 109 22.16 4.63 -9.74
N GLU A 110 21.85 3.34 -9.82
CA GLU A 110 20.51 2.84 -9.50
C GLU A 110 20.32 2.81 -7.98
N LEU A 111 19.36 3.61 -7.49
CA LEU A 111 19.04 3.66 -6.07
C LEU A 111 18.04 2.55 -5.71
N LEU A 112 18.36 1.81 -4.65
CA LEU A 112 17.58 0.65 -4.21
C LEU A 112 16.30 1.02 -3.45
N ASP A 113 16.15 2.28 -3.02
CA ASP A 113 15.01 2.76 -2.22
C ASP A 113 14.76 1.97 -0.92
N ILE A 114 15.83 1.39 -0.36
CA ILE A 114 15.86 0.77 0.96
C ILE A 114 16.83 1.53 1.87
N PRO A 115 16.61 1.55 3.20
CA PRO A 115 17.57 2.17 4.11
C PRO A 115 18.94 1.51 3.99
N GLY A 116 20.01 2.30 3.86
CA GLY A 116 21.37 1.74 3.68
C GLY A 116 21.83 0.78 4.79
N TRP A 117 21.33 0.95 6.02
CA TRP A 117 21.62 0.02 7.12
C TRP A 117 21.00 -1.37 6.92
N LEU A 118 19.96 -1.50 6.09
CA LEU A 118 19.26 -2.76 5.82
C LEU A 118 19.86 -3.50 4.62
N GLU A 119 20.57 -2.79 3.74
CA GLU A 119 21.02 -3.32 2.44
C GLU A 119 21.86 -4.60 2.56
N GLU A 120 22.88 -4.59 3.44
CA GLU A 120 23.74 -5.76 3.65
C GLU A 120 22.94 -6.96 4.19
N ALA A 121 22.11 -6.73 5.20
CA ALA A 121 21.30 -7.77 5.81
C ALA A 121 20.26 -8.35 4.84
N PHE A 122 19.63 -7.49 4.04
CA PHE A 122 18.64 -7.86 3.03
C PHE A 122 19.29 -8.69 1.92
N THR A 123 20.41 -8.23 1.39
CA THR A 123 21.16 -8.91 0.33
C THR A 123 21.68 -10.26 0.80
N ARG A 124 22.22 -10.34 2.02
CA ARG A 124 22.67 -11.60 2.63
C ARG A 124 21.52 -12.59 2.83
N SER A 125 20.33 -12.11 3.24
CA SER A 125 19.19 -12.98 3.54
C SER A 125 18.54 -13.56 2.28
N LEU A 126 18.48 -12.80 1.19
CA LEU A 126 17.77 -13.21 -0.03
C LEU A 126 18.71 -13.66 -1.17
N GLY A 127 20.01 -13.38 -1.06
CA GLY A 127 21.00 -13.74 -2.08
C GLY A 127 20.59 -13.26 -3.47
N ALA A 128 20.54 -14.18 -4.43
CA ALA A 128 20.15 -13.88 -5.82
C ALA A 128 18.72 -13.33 -5.97
N ALA A 129 17.84 -13.51 -4.99
CA ALA A 129 16.47 -12.98 -5.03
C ALA A 129 16.37 -11.52 -4.56
N ALA A 130 17.44 -10.95 -3.99
CA ALA A 130 17.42 -9.61 -3.42
C ALA A 130 17.01 -8.51 -4.44
N PRO A 131 17.57 -8.46 -5.67
CA PRO A 131 17.21 -7.41 -6.63
C PRO A 131 15.71 -7.41 -6.99
N ALA A 132 15.14 -8.60 -7.21
CA ALA A 132 13.72 -8.74 -7.54
C ALA A 132 12.81 -8.34 -6.36
N ALA A 133 13.20 -8.69 -5.13
CA ALA A 133 12.46 -8.30 -3.94
C ALA A 133 12.53 -6.78 -3.69
N ILE A 134 13.70 -6.16 -3.88
CA ILE A 134 13.86 -4.70 -3.80
C ILE A 134 12.97 -4.02 -4.84
N ALA A 135 13.02 -4.47 -6.10
CA ALA A 135 12.17 -3.94 -7.15
C ALA A 135 10.68 -4.03 -6.78
N ALA A 136 10.23 -5.17 -6.23
CA ALA A 136 8.85 -5.35 -5.81
C ALA A 136 8.42 -4.37 -4.67
N LEU A 137 9.31 -4.10 -3.72
CA LEU A 137 9.04 -3.19 -2.58
C LEU A 137 8.84 -1.72 -3.01
N ARG A 138 9.32 -1.35 -4.21
CA ARG A 138 9.13 -0.02 -4.79
C ARG A 138 7.71 0.23 -5.28
N HIS A 139 6.89 -0.83 -5.34
CA HIS A 139 5.52 -0.77 -5.83
C HIS A 139 4.50 -1.03 -4.73
N ARG A 140 3.26 -0.57 -4.96
CA ARG A 140 2.15 -0.85 -4.06
C ARG A 140 1.86 -2.36 -4.08
N ALA A 141 1.81 -2.97 -2.89
CA ALA A 141 1.45 -4.38 -2.76
C ALA A 141 0.03 -4.62 -3.31
N PRO A 142 -0.21 -5.76 -4.00
CA PRO A 142 -1.54 -6.16 -4.42
C PRO A 142 -2.50 -6.25 -3.23
N ILE A 143 -3.76 -5.88 -3.44
CA ILE A 143 -4.80 -6.10 -2.43
C ILE A 143 -5.29 -7.53 -2.59
N THR A 144 -5.21 -8.30 -1.51
CA THR A 144 -5.64 -9.69 -1.47
C THR A 144 -6.77 -9.86 -0.45
N LEU A 145 -7.71 -10.73 -0.82
CA LEU A 145 -8.89 -11.06 -0.05
C LEU A 145 -8.80 -12.52 0.38
N ARG A 146 -9.24 -12.83 1.59
CA ARG A 146 -9.57 -14.19 2.00
C ARG A 146 -11.07 -14.40 1.87
N VAL A 147 -11.47 -15.45 1.20
CA VAL A 147 -12.86 -15.91 1.17
C VAL A 147 -13.15 -16.73 2.43
N ASN A 148 -14.24 -16.40 3.12
CA ASN A 148 -14.71 -17.18 4.26
C ASN A 148 -15.38 -18.48 3.77
N SER A 149 -14.58 -19.55 3.64
CA SER A 149 -15.00 -20.85 3.13
C SER A 149 -16.11 -21.52 3.95
N ALA A 150 -16.31 -21.10 5.21
CA ALA A 150 -17.43 -21.57 6.03
C ALA A 150 -18.78 -20.95 5.62
N ARG A 151 -18.78 -19.93 4.75
CA ARG A 151 -19.97 -19.15 4.39
C ARG A 151 -20.25 -19.05 2.90
N ILE A 152 -19.20 -19.01 2.08
CA ILE A 152 -19.34 -18.85 0.63
C ILE A 152 -18.21 -19.56 -0.12
N SER A 153 -18.47 -20.01 -1.34
CA SER A 153 -17.42 -20.54 -2.21
C SER A 153 -16.61 -19.40 -2.85
N ARG A 154 -15.34 -19.67 -3.21
CA ARG A 154 -14.49 -18.68 -3.90
C ARG A 154 -15.11 -18.18 -5.20
N ALA A 155 -15.73 -19.06 -5.97
CA ALA A 155 -16.41 -18.69 -7.22
C ALA A 155 -17.61 -17.77 -6.99
N ALA A 156 -18.43 -18.05 -5.97
CA ALA A 156 -19.58 -17.20 -5.64
C ALA A 156 -19.14 -15.84 -5.08
N ALA A 157 -18.06 -15.80 -4.27
CA ALA A 157 -17.47 -14.54 -3.81
C ALA A 157 -16.94 -13.69 -4.98
N GLN A 158 -16.26 -14.31 -5.94
CA GLN A 158 -15.75 -13.63 -7.14
C GLN A 158 -16.90 -13.06 -8.00
N ALA A 159 -17.98 -13.82 -8.20
CA ALA A 159 -19.16 -13.32 -8.93
C ALA A 159 -19.82 -12.13 -8.22
N LEU A 160 -20.01 -12.24 -6.89
CA LEU A 160 -20.58 -11.17 -6.07
C LEU A 160 -19.74 -9.89 -6.10
N LEU A 161 -18.41 -10.00 -6.09
CA LEU A 161 -17.51 -8.86 -6.19
C LEU A 161 -17.55 -8.22 -7.59
N ALA A 162 -17.62 -9.04 -8.64
CA ALA A 162 -17.69 -8.56 -10.02
C ALA A 162 -18.95 -7.73 -10.29
N GLU A 163 -20.11 -8.11 -9.71
CA GLU A 163 -21.36 -7.33 -9.79
C GLU A 163 -21.21 -5.90 -9.23
N ALA A 164 -20.30 -5.69 -8.29
CA ALA A 164 -19.98 -4.39 -7.72
C ALA A 164 -18.80 -3.67 -8.39
N GLY A 165 -18.33 -4.17 -9.54
CA GLY A 165 -17.18 -3.62 -10.26
C GLY A 165 -15.84 -3.85 -9.54
N ILE A 166 -15.76 -4.87 -8.69
CA ILE A 166 -14.51 -5.31 -8.05
C ILE A 166 -14.04 -6.55 -8.79
N ALA A 167 -13.18 -6.35 -9.79
CA ALA A 167 -12.61 -7.47 -10.53
C ALA A 167 -11.49 -8.13 -9.70
N THR A 168 -11.51 -9.47 -9.67
CA THR A 168 -10.53 -10.27 -8.93
C THR A 168 -10.03 -11.44 -9.76
N GLU A 169 -8.80 -11.87 -9.49
CA GLU A 169 -8.20 -13.10 -10.00
C GLU A 169 -7.94 -14.09 -8.88
N ILE A 170 -7.87 -15.38 -9.21
CA ILE A 170 -7.46 -16.42 -8.27
C ILE A 170 -6.00 -16.20 -7.91
N ASN A 171 -5.70 -16.19 -6.62
CA ASN A 171 -4.32 -16.17 -6.15
C ASN A 171 -3.86 -17.61 -5.88
N PRO A 172 -2.76 -18.08 -6.51
CA PRO A 172 -2.33 -19.47 -6.40
C PRO A 172 -1.75 -19.84 -5.03
N LEU A 173 -1.48 -18.87 -4.15
CA LEU A 173 -0.89 -19.14 -2.83
C LEU A 173 -1.87 -19.78 -1.85
N SER A 174 -3.18 -19.62 -2.04
CA SER A 174 -4.19 -20.23 -1.16
C SER A 174 -5.49 -20.51 -1.91
N GLU A 175 -6.17 -21.59 -1.53
CA GLU A 175 -7.49 -21.94 -2.06
C GLU A 175 -8.57 -20.90 -1.73
N THR A 176 -8.34 -20.09 -0.70
CA THR A 176 -9.27 -19.03 -0.27
C THR A 176 -8.88 -17.63 -0.76
N ALA A 177 -7.74 -17.49 -1.42
CA ALA A 177 -7.22 -16.18 -1.80
C ALA A 177 -7.74 -15.69 -3.16
N LEU A 178 -8.11 -14.41 -3.20
CA LEU A 178 -8.40 -13.64 -4.40
C LEU A 178 -7.51 -12.39 -4.43
N THR A 179 -6.90 -12.08 -5.58
CA THR A 179 -6.18 -10.82 -5.80
C THR A 179 -7.12 -9.84 -6.47
N VAL A 180 -7.29 -8.64 -5.91
CA VAL A 180 -8.10 -7.59 -6.51
C VAL A 180 -7.29 -6.91 -7.61
N ILE A 181 -7.80 -6.95 -8.83
CA ILE A 181 -7.19 -6.30 -10.00
C ILE A 181 -7.80 -4.92 -10.28
N GLU A 182 -9.10 -4.73 -9.98
CA GLU A 182 -9.79 -3.45 -10.12
C GLU A 182 -10.78 -3.21 -8.97
N GLY A 183 -11.16 -1.95 -8.74
CA GLY A 183 -12.20 -1.63 -7.74
C GLY A 183 -11.76 -1.75 -6.27
N ALA A 184 -10.45 -1.86 -5.97
CA ALA A 184 -9.94 -2.09 -4.62
C ALA A 184 -10.46 -1.11 -3.54
N ARG A 185 -10.78 0.14 -3.90
CA ARG A 185 -11.32 1.14 -2.97
C ARG A 185 -12.77 0.86 -2.54
N ALA A 186 -13.51 0.04 -3.28
CA ALA A 186 -14.90 -0.30 -2.99
C ALA A 186 -15.03 -1.50 -2.03
N VAL A 187 -13.99 -2.30 -1.87
CA VAL A 187 -14.01 -3.55 -1.08
C VAL A 187 -14.53 -3.33 0.33
N SER A 188 -13.98 -2.35 1.06
CA SER A 188 -14.34 -2.14 2.48
C SER A 188 -15.76 -1.60 2.71
N ALA A 189 -16.41 -1.07 1.66
CA ALA A 189 -17.80 -0.62 1.70
C ALA A 189 -18.78 -1.67 1.15
N HIS A 190 -18.27 -2.75 0.56
CA HIS A 190 -19.08 -3.78 -0.07
C HIS A 190 -19.71 -4.72 0.97
N SER A 191 -20.95 -5.17 0.73
CA SER A 191 -21.66 -6.09 1.63
C SER A 191 -20.88 -7.36 1.91
N ALA A 192 -20.23 -7.96 0.90
CA ALA A 192 -19.40 -9.14 1.10
C ALA A 192 -18.33 -8.98 2.19
N TYR A 193 -17.74 -7.80 2.33
CA TYR A 193 -16.78 -7.49 3.40
C TYR A 193 -17.50 -7.24 4.73
N LEU A 194 -18.53 -6.39 4.73
CA LEU A 194 -19.28 -6.02 5.93
C LEU A 194 -19.99 -7.23 6.57
N ASP A 195 -20.50 -8.13 5.75
CA ASP A 195 -21.19 -9.34 6.14
C ASP A 195 -20.22 -10.48 6.47
N GLY A 196 -18.90 -10.30 6.37
CA GLY A 196 -17.90 -11.31 6.70
C GLY A 196 -17.85 -12.51 5.76
N LEU A 197 -18.25 -12.32 4.49
CA LEU A 197 -18.07 -13.31 3.42
C LEU A 197 -16.64 -13.30 2.88
N ILE A 198 -15.98 -12.14 2.95
CA ILE A 198 -14.57 -11.95 2.62
C ILE A 198 -13.88 -11.08 3.68
N GLU A 199 -12.56 -11.17 3.75
CA GLU A 199 -11.71 -10.35 4.61
C GLU A 199 -10.50 -9.82 3.83
N LEU A 200 -9.99 -8.64 4.20
CA LEU A 200 -8.70 -8.15 3.70
C LEU A 200 -7.58 -8.91 4.43
N GLN A 201 -6.86 -9.78 3.73
CA GLN A 201 -5.74 -10.52 4.30
C GLN A 201 -4.75 -10.93 3.22
N ASP A 202 -3.46 -10.72 3.51
CA ASP A 202 -2.37 -11.12 2.63
C ASP A 202 -2.41 -12.62 2.27
N ALA A 203 -2.18 -12.94 0.99
CA ALA A 203 -2.22 -14.30 0.49
C ALA A 203 -1.17 -15.21 1.15
N SER A 204 0.01 -14.69 1.52
CA SER A 204 1.01 -15.48 2.25
C SER A 204 0.54 -15.83 3.67
N SER A 205 -0.20 -14.93 4.32
CA SER A 205 -0.82 -15.22 5.62
C SER A 205 -1.89 -16.29 5.52
N GLN A 206 -2.61 -16.37 4.40
CA GLN A 206 -3.57 -17.45 4.14
C GLN A 206 -2.85 -18.79 3.90
N ALA A 207 -1.80 -18.78 3.07
CA ALA A 207 -0.98 -19.96 2.76
C ALA A 207 -0.36 -20.60 4.02
N VAL A 208 0.10 -19.77 4.97
CA VAL A 208 0.61 -20.27 6.27
C VAL A 208 -0.48 -21.06 7.00
N ILE A 209 -1.72 -20.57 7.01
CA ILE A 209 -2.83 -21.29 7.63
C ILE A 209 -3.14 -22.58 6.89
N ASP A 210 -3.14 -22.56 5.55
CA ASP A 210 -3.38 -23.75 4.72
C ASP A 210 -2.44 -24.90 5.09
N ALA A 211 -1.16 -24.59 5.36
CA ALA A 211 -0.13 -25.53 5.76
C ALA A 211 -0.19 -25.99 7.24
N LEU A 212 -0.99 -25.35 8.10
CA LEU A 212 -1.07 -25.75 9.50
C LEU A 212 -1.85 -27.07 9.66
N PRO A 213 -1.32 -28.04 10.43
CA PRO A 213 -2.04 -29.25 10.79
C PRO A 213 -3.08 -28.94 11.88
N LEU A 214 -4.20 -28.35 11.49
CA LEU A 214 -5.27 -28.01 12.41
C LEU A 214 -5.99 -29.26 12.92
N PRO A 215 -6.16 -29.43 14.24
CA PRO A 215 -6.90 -30.56 14.78
C PRO A 215 -8.40 -30.37 14.54
N ASP A 216 -9.14 -31.46 14.28
CA ASP A 216 -10.62 -31.39 14.15
C ASP A 216 -11.29 -30.94 15.45
N ALA A 217 -10.74 -31.35 16.60
CA ALA A 217 -11.16 -30.99 17.94
C ALA A 217 -9.95 -30.78 18.86
N GLY A 218 -10.05 -29.90 19.84
CA GLY A 218 -8.96 -29.61 20.76
C GLY A 218 -8.86 -28.12 21.09
N ARG A 219 -7.65 -27.66 21.42
CA ARG A 219 -7.36 -26.25 21.74
C ARG A 219 -6.25 -25.74 20.84
N VAL A 220 -6.43 -24.56 20.26
CA VAL A 220 -5.44 -23.87 19.42
C VAL A 220 -5.22 -22.48 20.00
N LEU A 221 -3.96 -22.08 20.14
CA LEU A 221 -3.55 -20.75 20.60
C LEU A 221 -2.97 -19.96 19.43
N ASP A 222 -3.57 -18.81 19.13
CA ASP A 222 -2.98 -17.76 18.31
C ASP A 222 -2.42 -16.69 19.25
N PHE A 223 -1.11 -16.73 19.48
CA PHE A 223 -0.45 -15.91 20.51
C PHE A 223 -0.23 -14.45 20.10
N CYS A 224 -0.19 -14.18 18.79
CA CYS A 224 -0.02 -12.84 18.22
C CYS A 224 -1.16 -12.58 17.23
N ALA A 225 -2.39 -12.69 17.72
CA ALA A 225 -3.58 -12.68 16.91
C ALA A 225 -3.77 -11.33 16.20
N GLY A 226 -3.34 -10.23 16.81
CA GLY A 226 -3.48 -8.88 16.25
C GLY A 226 -4.92 -8.60 15.79
N GLY A 227 -5.09 -8.31 14.49
CA GLY A 227 -6.41 -8.13 13.87
C GLY A 227 -7.27 -9.41 13.75
N GLY A 228 -6.85 -10.56 14.29
CA GLY A 228 -7.62 -11.80 14.38
C GLY A 228 -7.77 -12.58 13.08
N GLY A 229 -7.25 -12.08 11.95
CA GLY A 229 -7.43 -12.71 10.65
C GLY A 229 -6.96 -14.16 10.61
N LYS A 230 -5.80 -14.49 11.18
CA LYS A 230 -5.28 -15.88 11.19
C LYS A 230 -6.16 -16.80 12.05
N SER A 231 -6.57 -16.35 13.23
CA SER A 231 -7.56 -17.04 14.07
C SER A 231 -8.85 -17.36 13.32
N LEU A 232 -9.43 -16.39 12.59
CA LEU A 232 -10.65 -16.60 11.81
C LEU A 232 -10.45 -17.60 10.65
N ALA A 233 -9.29 -17.56 9.96
CA ALA A 233 -8.97 -18.54 8.92
C ALA A 233 -8.91 -19.96 9.48
N MET A 234 -8.29 -20.15 10.66
CA MET A 234 -8.24 -21.47 11.30
C MET A 234 -9.63 -21.95 11.71
N ALA A 235 -10.46 -21.06 12.29
CA ALA A 235 -11.81 -21.38 12.72
C ALA A 235 -12.77 -21.73 11.57
N ALA A 236 -12.50 -21.25 10.35
CA ALA A 236 -13.26 -21.65 9.17
C ALA A 236 -12.98 -23.12 8.75
N ARG A 237 -11.84 -23.69 9.14
CA ARG A 237 -11.38 -25.03 8.72
C ARG A 237 -11.45 -26.10 9.81
N SER A 238 -11.60 -25.71 11.08
CA SER A 238 -11.57 -26.64 12.22
C SER A 238 -12.65 -26.29 13.26
N LYS A 239 -13.14 -27.32 13.98
CA LYS A 239 -14.08 -27.17 15.11
C LYS A 239 -13.39 -27.12 16.48
N ALA A 240 -12.06 -26.97 16.50
CA ALA A 240 -11.31 -26.77 17.72
C ALA A 240 -11.73 -25.49 18.46
N ARG A 241 -11.36 -25.40 19.74
CA ARG A 241 -11.52 -24.19 20.53
C ARG A 241 -10.30 -23.29 20.35
N PHE A 242 -10.52 -22.09 19.82
CA PHE A 242 -9.47 -21.11 19.56
C PHE A 242 -9.32 -20.12 20.72
N PHE A 243 -8.07 -19.79 21.05
CA PHE A 243 -7.69 -18.76 22.02
C PHE A 243 -6.82 -17.75 21.29
N ALA A 244 -7.21 -16.48 21.28
CA ALA A 244 -6.50 -15.41 20.59
C ALA A 244 -5.96 -14.41 21.62
N HIS A 245 -4.66 -14.11 21.54
CA HIS A 245 -3.95 -13.17 22.42
C HIS A 245 -3.14 -12.17 21.56
N ASP A 246 -2.95 -10.95 22.05
CA ASP A 246 -2.12 -9.89 21.46
C ASP A 246 -1.57 -8.97 22.57
#